data_AF-A0A2E6MGF2-F1
#
_entry.id   AF-A0A2E6MGF2-F1
#
_cell.length_a   1.000
_cell.length_b   1.000
_cell.length_c   1.000
_cell.angle_alpha   90.00
_cell.angle_beta   90.00
_cell.angle_gamma   90.00
#
_symmetry.space_group_name_H-M   'P 1'
#
loop_
_entity.id
_entity.type
_entity.pdbx_description
1 polymer ?
#
loop_
_entity_poly.entity_id
_entity_poly.type
_entity_poly.pdbx_seq_one_letter_code
_entity_poly.pdbx_strand_id
1 'polypeptide(L)'
;MYIYVNFLNEKSSLENYFFEDNFIPYRGSVFISNNILNSSDNSTFISIESIPDNSRTMFDRRNNGSWITITPFLFEAKFSDGTQIEVQVNNEFENKTYAEKVALTYLEAIGRLPELFRKDVETVWIHKGNESFGGGNNNILIHHDRGLEREKYGLLEEIFLHEAAHTSLDSDHSLSNGWINAQKADNGNFISDYAKEYPQREDVAETFPLCFALKYKSDRLDNGIIQRIEKAIPNRIKYCNNVFENMD
;
A
#
# COMPACT_ATOMS: atom_id res chain seq x y z
N MET A 1 -81.26 10.50 -4.09
CA MET A 1 -79.90 10.92 -3.67
C MET A 1 -79.17 9.70 -3.17
N TYR A 2 -78.36 9.10 -4.03
CA TYR A 2 -77.31 8.09 -3.82
C TYR A 2 -77.00 7.53 -5.21
N ILE A 3 -75.79 7.78 -5.72
CA ILE A 3 -75.22 7.01 -6.82
C ILE A 3 -73.77 6.72 -6.44
N TYR A 4 -73.38 5.48 -6.71
CA TYR A 4 -72.13 4.82 -6.37
C TYR A 4 -71.24 4.72 -7.63
N VAL A 5 -69.93 4.67 -7.38
CA VAL A 5 -68.78 4.22 -8.20
C VAL A 5 -68.34 5.06 -9.42
N ASN A 6 -67.13 5.64 -9.34
CA ASN A 6 -65.94 5.23 -10.11
C ASN A 6 -64.81 6.26 -9.94
N PHE A 7 -63.68 5.86 -9.34
CA PHE A 7 -62.40 6.46 -9.66
C PHE A 7 -61.43 5.33 -10.05
N LEU A 8 -61.15 5.31 -11.35
CA LEU A 8 -60.14 4.48 -12.00
C LEU A 8 -58.75 5.08 -11.77
N ASN A 9 -57.80 4.21 -11.43
CA ASN A 9 -56.39 4.20 -11.83
C ASN A 9 -55.61 5.52 -11.88
N GLU A 10 -54.81 5.77 -10.85
CA GLU A 10 -53.42 6.19 -11.04
C GLU A 10 -52.49 5.23 -10.30
N LYS A 11 -51.95 4.29 -11.07
CA LYS A 11 -50.87 3.39 -10.67
C LYS A 11 -49.56 4.19 -10.66
N SER A 12 -48.87 4.14 -9.53
CA SER A 12 -47.43 3.83 -9.45
C SER A 12 -46.47 4.66 -10.33
N SER A 13 -45.86 5.68 -9.74
CA SER A 13 -44.49 6.08 -10.06
C SER A 13 -43.77 6.61 -8.82
N LEU A 14 -43.75 5.83 -7.74
CA LEU A 14 -42.61 5.85 -6.83
C LEU A 14 -41.59 4.89 -7.45
N GLU A 15 -40.91 5.36 -8.49
CA GLU A 15 -39.70 4.70 -8.96
C GLU A 15 -38.74 4.61 -7.78
N ASN A 16 -38.42 3.37 -7.44
CA ASN A 16 -37.41 3.04 -6.45
C ASN A 16 -36.13 3.82 -6.77
N TYR A 17 -35.82 4.84 -5.97
CA TYR A 17 -34.44 5.22 -5.73
C TYR A 17 -33.79 4.04 -4.98
N PHE A 18 -33.43 2.99 -5.72
CA PHE A 18 -32.37 2.09 -5.29
C PHE A 18 -31.12 2.96 -5.25
N PHE A 19 -30.83 3.54 -4.09
CA PHE A 19 -29.45 3.83 -3.78
C PHE A 19 -28.76 2.47 -3.81
N GLU A 20 -27.96 2.19 -4.83
CA GLU A 20 -27.00 1.11 -4.72
C GLU A 20 -26.13 1.45 -3.52
N ASP A 21 -26.34 0.73 -2.41
CA ASP A 21 -25.50 0.86 -1.23
C ASP A 21 -24.10 0.39 -1.64
N ASN A 22 -23.23 1.35 -1.96
CA ASN A 22 -21.81 1.08 -2.21
C ASN A 22 -21.26 0.24 -1.05
N PHE A 23 -20.69 -0.91 -1.37
CA PHE A 23 -20.11 -1.82 -0.40
C PHE A 23 -18.62 -1.52 -0.22
N ILE A 24 -18.27 -0.97 0.94
CA ILE A 24 -16.89 -0.61 1.30
C ILE A 24 -16.57 -1.30 2.62
N PRO A 25 -15.81 -2.42 2.60
CA PRO A 25 -15.69 -3.30 3.75
C PRO A 25 -14.71 -2.80 4.84
N TYR A 26 -13.81 -1.88 4.51
CA TYR A 26 -12.70 -1.48 5.39
C TYR A 26 -12.52 0.04 5.44
N ARG A 27 -11.83 0.52 6.48
CA ARG A 27 -11.38 1.93 6.56
C ARG A 27 -10.06 2.16 5.82
N GLY A 28 -9.14 1.19 5.94
CA GLY A 28 -7.86 1.15 5.25
C GLY A 28 -7.37 -0.30 5.13
N SER A 29 -6.50 -0.59 4.17
CA SER A 29 -6.11 -1.97 3.82
C SER A 29 -5.05 -2.57 4.74
N VAL A 30 -4.11 -1.74 5.21
CA VAL A 30 -2.92 -2.14 5.99
C VAL A 30 -3.24 -2.95 7.24
N PHE A 31 -4.38 -2.68 7.91
CA PHE A 31 -4.72 -3.30 9.19
C PHE A 31 -5.69 -4.49 9.06
N ILE A 32 -5.99 -4.94 7.85
CA ILE A 32 -6.90 -6.06 7.61
C ILE A 32 -6.28 -7.38 8.07
N SER A 33 -4.97 -7.51 7.88
CA SER A 33 -4.16 -8.66 8.26
C SER A 33 -2.77 -8.18 8.64
N ASN A 34 -2.06 -8.95 9.47
CA ASN A 34 -0.65 -8.78 9.80
C ASN A 34 0.16 -10.04 9.44
N ASN A 35 -0.37 -10.78 8.46
CA ASN A 35 0.08 -12.10 8.08
C ASN A 35 0.00 -12.33 6.56
N ILE A 36 -0.16 -11.27 5.75
CA ILE A 36 -0.08 -11.41 4.28
C ILE A 36 1.33 -11.88 3.93
N LEU A 37 2.31 -11.13 4.43
CA LEU A 37 3.71 -11.51 4.47
C LEU A 37 4.18 -11.47 5.93
N ASN A 38 5.13 -12.32 6.28
CA ASN A 38 5.67 -12.38 7.63
C ASN A 38 7.10 -12.98 7.63
N SER A 39 7.69 -13.14 8.80
CA SER A 39 9.05 -13.65 8.97
C SER A 39 9.31 -15.07 8.46
N SER A 40 8.28 -15.85 8.11
CA SER A 40 8.43 -17.16 7.46
C SER A 40 8.60 -17.07 5.94
N ASP A 41 8.32 -15.91 5.33
CA ASP A 41 8.59 -15.68 3.92
C ASP A 41 10.08 -15.39 3.68
N ASN A 42 10.60 -15.91 2.58
CA ASN A 42 11.98 -15.64 2.17
C ASN A 42 12.16 -14.14 1.92
N SER A 43 13.22 -13.57 2.48
CA SER A 43 13.69 -12.25 2.11
C SER A 43 14.74 -12.37 1.00
N THR A 44 14.66 -11.50 -0.01
CA THR A 44 15.72 -11.36 -1.02
C THR A 44 16.89 -10.52 -0.50
N PHE A 45 16.80 -9.90 0.69
CA PHE A 45 17.89 -9.11 1.25
C PHE A 45 19.15 -9.97 1.46
N ILE A 46 20.29 -9.48 0.96
CA ILE A 46 21.59 -10.17 1.08
C ILE A 46 22.51 -9.46 2.06
N SER A 47 22.71 -8.16 1.84
CA SER A 47 23.73 -7.39 2.56
C SER A 47 23.47 -5.91 2.48
N ILE A 48 24.02 -5.18 3.45
CA ILE A 48 24.13 -3.73 3.44
C ILE A 48 25.62 -3.34 3.48
N GLU A 49 26.02 -2.35 2.69
CA GLU A 49 27.39 -1.84 2.66
C GLU A 49 27.40 -0.34 2.92
N SER A 50 28.29 0.13 3.78
CA SER A 50 28.51 1.55 4.02
C SER A 50 29.16 2.22 2.80
N ILE A 51 28.52 3.26 2.25
CA ILE A 51 29.07 4.09 1.17
C ILE A 51 29.43 5.50 1.68
N PRO A 52 30.25 6.31 0.97
CA PRO A 52 30.62 7.65 1.45
C PRO A 52 29.41 8.56 1.67
N ASP A 53 29.30 9.13 2.86
CA ASP A 53 28.23 10.05 3.23
C ASP A 53 28.32 11.34 2.40
N ASN A 54 27.20 11.73 1.81
CA ASN A 54 27.11 12.91 0.94
C ASN A 54 25.75 13.59 1.13
N SER A 55 25.66 14.85 0.73
CA SER A 55 24.40 15.61 0.83
C SER A 55 23.26 14.90 0.09
N ARG A 56 22.09 14.82 0.73
CA ARG A 56 20.83 14.31 0.19
C ARG A 56 19.69 15.23 0.57
N THR A 57 18.66 15.27 -0.26
CA THR A 57 17.38 15.90 0.05
C THR A 57 16.37 14.82 0.40
N MET A 58 15.84 14.84 1.62
CA MET A 58 14.92 13.85 2.17
C MET A 58 13.64 14.55 2.62
N PHE A 59 12.48 13.91 2.48
CA PHE A 59 11.25 14.42 3.07
C PHE A 59 11.15 13.98 4.53
N ASP A 60 11.07 14.94 5.44
CA ASP A 60 10.83 14.68 6.85
C ASP A 60 9.40 15.10 7.21
N ARG A 61 8.56 14.13 7.55
CA ARG A 61 7.15 14.35 7.90
C ARG A 61 6.95 15.07 9.24
N ARG A 62 7.98 15.15 10.09
CA ARG A 62 7.89 15.86 11.38
C ARG A 62 7.59 17.34 11.15
N ASN A 63 6.95 17.99 12.12
CA ASN A 63 6.68 19.43 12.11
C ASN A 63 5.90 19.91 10.86
N ASN A 64 4.83 19.21 10.50
CA ASN A 64 3.98 19.46 9.32
C ASN A 64 4.61 19.14 7.96
N GLY A 65 5.75 18.45 7.92
CA GLY A 65 6.33 17.95 6.68
C GLY A 65 7.15 18.99 5.91
N SER A 66 8.41 18.68 5.65
CA SER A 66 9.26 19.51 4.79
C SER A 66 10.38 18.72 4.14
N TRP A 67 10.83 19.20 2.98
CA TRP A 67 12.05 18.73 2.35
C TRP A 67 13.24 19.35 3.07
N ILE A 68 14.15 18.50 3.54
CA ILE A 68 15.38 18.90 4.22
C ILE A 68 16.59 18.43 3.42
N THR A 69 17.65 19.24 3.42
CA THR A 69 18.94 18.84 2.85
C THR A 69 19.94 18.64 3.99
N ILE A 70 20.44 17.42 4.12
CA ILE A 70 21.39 17.01 5.16
C ILE A 70 22.45 16.08 4.57
N THR A 71 23.51 15.80 5.33
CA THR A 71 24.43 14.69 5.04
C THR A 71 24.05 13.52 5.94
N PRO A 72 23.22 12.57 5.48
CA PRO A 72 22.85 11.37 6.24
C PRO A 72 23.99 10.34 6.25
N PHE A 73 23.84 9.30 7.07
CA PHE A 73 24.62 8.08 6.93
C PHE A 73 24.09 7.29 5.74
N LEU A 74 24.97 7.00 4.78
CA LEU A 74 24.59 6.33 3.54
C LEU A 74 25.04 4.88 3.50
N PHE A 75 24.14 4.04 2.99
CA PHE A 75 24.37 2.64 2.75
C PHE A 75 23.77 2.20 1.41
N GLU A 76 24.30 1.12 0.87
CA GLU A 76 23.73 0.41 -0.28
C GLU A 76 23.28 -0.99 0.15
N ALA A 77 21.98 -1.24 0.07
CA ALA A 77 21.38 -2.55 0.34
C ALA A 77 21.27 -3.35 -0.96
N LYS A 78 21.69 -4.61 -0.93
CA LYS A 78 21.71 -5.52 -2.09
C LYS A 78 20.71 -6.66 -1.88
N PHE A 79 20.00 -7.01 -2.94
CA PHE A 79 18.98 -8.06 -2.95
C PHE A 79 19.31 -9.14 -3.99
N SER A 80 18.81 -10.36 -3.79
CA SER A 80 19.15 -11.54 -4.59
C SER A 80 18.56 -11.56 -5.99
N ASP A 81 17.55 -10.73 -6.23
CA ASP A 81 16.98 -10.44 -7.55
C ASP A 81 17.78 -9.38 -8.33
N GLY A 82 18.85 -8.84 -7.73
CA GLY A 82 19.71 -7.82 -8.35
C GLY A 82 19.27 -6.38 -8.03
N THR A 83 18.15 -6.17 -7.33
CA THR A 83 17.76 -4.85 -6.84
C THR A 83 18.82 -4.28 -5.90
N GLN A 84 19.07 -2.98 -6.01
CA GLN A 84 19.92 -2.21 -5.10
C GLN A 84 19.15 -0.98 -4.62
N ILE A 85 19.22 -0.71 -3.32
CA ILE A 85 18.50 0.39 -2.68
C ILE A 85 19.49 1.23 -1.88
N GLU A 86 19.54 2.54 -2.14
CA GLU A 86 20.30 3.46 -1.30
C GLU A 86 19.50 3.76 -0.02
N VAL A 87 20.04 3.35 1.12
CA VAL A 87 19.43 3.61 2.43
C VAL A 87 20.06 4.86 3.02
N GLN A 88 19.23 5.87 3.27
CA GLN A 88 19.62 7.17 3.79
C GLN A 88 19.09 7.30 5.22
N VAL A 89 19.98 7.10 6.19
CA VAL A 89 19.64 7.20 7.61
C VAL A 89 20.06 8.56 8.11
N ASN A 90 19.10 9.33 8.62
CA ASN A 90 19.34 10.69 9.09
C ASN A 90 20.53 10.77 10.07
N ASN A 91 21.31 11.84 10.05
CA ASN A 91 22.51 11.96 10.89
C ASN A 91 22.23 12.13 12.40
N GLU A 92 20.96 12.19 12.80
CA GLU A 92 20.52 12.16 14.19
C GLU A 92 20.71 10.80 14.90
N PHE A 93 21.10 9.74 14.18
CA PHE A 93 21.34 8.39 14.71
C PHE A 93 22.77 8.17 15.27
N GLU A 94 23.32 9.18 15.93
CA GLU A 94 24.62 9.19 16.66
C GLU A 94 25.86 8.91 15.80
N ASN A 95 25.97 7.71 15.22
CA ASN A 95 27.08 7.29 14.38
C ASN A 95 26.65 6.21 13.38
N LYS A 96 27.53 5.96 12.40
CA LYS A 96 27.25 5.04 11.29
C LYS A 96 26.93 3.61 11.73
N THR A 97 27.53 3.12 12.82
CA THR A 97 27.25 1.78 13.36
C THR A 97 25.82 1.67 13.91
N TYR A 98 25.31 2.70 14.57
CA TYR A 98 23.90 2.70 15.00
C TYR A 98 22.94 2.90 13.83
N ALA A 99 23.30 3.76 12.88
CA ALA A 99 22.53 3.95 11.66
C ALA A 99 22.37 2.66 10.85
N GLU A 100 23.43 1.84 10.75
CA GLU A 100 23.38 0.54 10.08
C GLU A 100 22.40 -0.43 10.78
N LYS A 101 22.43 -0.48 12.11
CA LYS A 101 21.47 -1.30 12.89
C LYS A 101 20.03 -0.87 12.66
N VAL A 102 19.79 0.44 12.58
CA VAL A 102 18.46 1.01 12.29
C VAL A 102 18.01 0.67 10.87
N ALA A 103 18.90 0.72 9.88
CA ALA A 103 18.59 0.27 8.53
C ALA A 103 18.23 -1.22 8.49
N LEU A 104 19.02 -2.06 9.15
CA LEU A 104 18.82 -3.52 9.22
C LEU A 104 17.48 -3.93 9.84
N THR A 105 16.87 -3.09 10.69
CA THR A 105 15.51 -3.33 11.21
C THR A 105 14.47 -3.52 10.10
N TYR A 106 14.64 -2.86 8.96
CA TYR A 106 13.60 -2.80 7.91
C TYR A 106 13.94 -3.59 6.66
N LEU A 107 15.23 -3.78 6.37
CA LEU A 107 15.67 -4.36 5.09
C LEU A 107 15.21 -5.80 4.87
N GLU A 108 15.10 -6.59 5.93
CA GLU A 108 14.52 -7.93 5.87
C GLU A 108 13.06 -7.90 5.41
N ALA A 109 12.24 -7.03 6.01
CA ALA A 109 10.82 -6.90 5.64
C ALA A 109 10.64 -6.32 4.24
N ILE A 110 11.48 -5.35 3.83
CA ILE A 110 11.51 -4.85 2.46
C ILE A 110 11.86 -5.99 1.49
N GLY A 111 12.88 -6.81 1.79
CA GLY A 111 13.28 -7.92 0.93
C GLY A 111 12.24 -9.04 0.83
N ARG A 112 11.24 -9.12 1.71
CA ARG A 112 10.11 -10.06 1.57
C ARG A 112 9.08 -9.61 0.55
N LEU A 113 9.09 -8.32 0.18
CA LEU A 113 8.19 -7.82 -0.85
C LEU A 113 8.50 -8.48 -2.20
N PRO A 114 7.47 -8.86 -2.98
CA PRO A 114 7.66 -9.31 -4.35
C PRO A 114 8.37 -8.23 -5.17
N GLU A 115 9.17 -8.65 -6.15
CA GLU A 115 9.94 -7.74 -7.02
C GLU A 115 9.05 -6.66 -7.64
N LEU A 116 7.82 -7.00 -8.04
CA LEU A 116 6.84 -6.03 -8.54
C LEU A 116 6.65 -4.81 -7.62
N PHE A 117 6.59 -5.01 -6.31
CA PHE A 117 6.39 -3.90 -5.38
C PHE A 117 7.68 -3.11 -5.19
N ARG A 118 8.85 -3.69 -5.47
CA ARG A 118 10.17 -3.07 -5.27
C ARG A 118 10.84 -2.55 -6.53
N LYS A 119 10.32 -2.82 -7.74
CA LYS A 119 11.00 -2.52 -9.01
C LYS A 119 11.45 -1.07 -9.15
N ASP A 120 10.71 -0.13 -8.55
CA ASP A 120 11.00 1.31 -8.63
C ASP A 120 11.39 1.90 -7.26
N VAL A 121 11.60 1.07 -6.23
CA VAL A 121 12.13 1.52 -4.93
C VAL A 121 13.64 1.70 -5.06
N GLU A 122 14.08 2.93 -5.25
CA GLU A 122 15.51 3.27 -5.40
C GLU A 122 16.13 3.67 -4.07
N THR A 123 15.33 4.23 -3.15
CA THR A 123 15.84 4.79 -1.89
C THR A 123 14.95 4.46 -0.69
N VAL A 124 15.53 4.50 0.51
CA VAL A 124 14.79 4.44 1.78
C VAL A 124 15.25 5.58 2.68
N TRP A 125 14.32 6.39 3.19
CA TRP A 125 14.62 7.48 4.13
C TRP A 125 14.24 7.07 5.54
N ILE A 126 15.18 7.18 6.48
CA ILE A 126 14.93 6.84 7.88
C ILE A 126 15.22 8.04 8.79
N HIS A 127 14.19 8.53 9.46
CA HIS A 127 14.24 9.60 10.45
C HIS A 127 13.89 9.05 11.84
N LYS A 128 14.34 9.68 12.92
CA LYS A 128 13.73 9.48 14.25
C LYS A 128 12.32 10.06 14.27
N GLY A 129 11.50 9.68 15.24
CA GLY A 129 10.16 10.22 15.43
C GLY A 129 9.06 9.19 15.18
N ASN A 130 7.81 9.64 15.40
CA ASN A 130 6.63 8.78 15.42
C ASN A 130 5.58 9.14 14.34
N GLU A 131 6.01 9.72 13.22
CA GLU A 131 5.13 10.05 12.10
C GLU A 131 4.79 8.81 11.26
N SER A 132 3.76 8.91 10.43
CA SER A 132 3.38 7.84 9.50
C SER A 132 4.48 7.58 8.46
N PHE A 133 4.51 6.35 7.94
CA PHE A 133 5.36 5.98 6.81
C PHE A 133 4.80 6.59 5.51
N GLY A 134 5.59 6.57 4.44
CA GLY A 134 5.14 7.06 3.14
C GLY A 134 5.85 6.39 1.97
N GLY A 135 5.19 6.38 0.82
CA GLY A 135 5.72 5.93 -0.46
C GLY A 135 5.65 7.00 -1.54
N GLY A 136 6.30 6.72 -2.68
CA GLY A 136 6.43 7.62 -3.83
C GLY A 136 7.84 8.23 -3.95
N ASN A 137 8.10 8.99 -5.02
CA ASN A 137 9.45 9.51 -5.34
C ASN A 137 10.55 8.42 -5.40
N ASN A 138 10.19 7.22 -5.85
CA ASN A 138 11.11 6.07 -5.85
C ASN A 138 11.67 5.76 -4.44
N ASN A 139 10.87 6.03 -3.40
CA ASN A 139 11.30 6.01 -2.00
C ASN A 139 10.28 5.35 -1.05
N ILE A 140 10.79 4.74 0.02
CA ILE A 140 10.03 4.43 1.23
C ILE A 140 10.53 5.31 2.39
N LEU A 141 9.63 6.11 2.97
CA LEU A 141 9.87 6.96 4.12
C LEU A 141 9.47 6.26 5.42
N ILE A 142 10.41 6.24 6.36
CA ILE A 142 10.29 5.58 7.66
C ILE A 142 10.62 6.58 8.78
N HIS A 143 9.74 6.64 9.76
CA HIS A 143 10.02 7.26 11.07
C HIS A 143 10.22 6.14 12.10
N HIS A 144 11.43 6.05 12.65
CA HIS A 144 11.93 4.86 13.33
C HIS A 144 11.12 4.49 14.58
N ASP A 145 10.71 5.47 15.40
CA ASP A 145 9.94 5.18 16.61
C ASP A 145 8.57 4.59 16.24
N ARG A 146 7.93 5.12 15.18
CA ARG A 146 6.73 4.50 14.61
C ARG A 146 7.03 3.11 14.09
N GLY A 147 8.14 2.92 13.39
CA GLY A 147 8.52 1.64 12.84
C GLY A 147 8.67 0.54 13.88
N LEU A 148 9.28 0.85 15.03
CA LEU A 148 9.36 -0.09 16.16
C LEU A 148 7.98 -0.44 16.73
N GLU A 149 7.05 0.51 16.78
CA GLU A 149 5.65 0.21 17.14
C GLU A 149 5.03 -0.75 16.13
N ARG A 150 5.22 -0.52 14.82
CA ARG A 150 4.64 -1.36 13.75
C ARG A 150 5.24 -2.75 13.72
N GLU A 151 6.55 -2.88 13.91
CA GLU A 151 7.25 -4.15 14.05
C GLU A 151 6.66 -5.00 15.16
N LYS A 152 6.40 -4.41 16.33
CA LYS A 152 5.78 -5.10 17.47
C LYS A 152 4.40 -5.67 17.16
N TYR A 153 3.65 -5.06 16.23
CA TYR A 153 2.34 -5.55 15.78
C TYR A 153 2.41 -6.48 14.56
N GLY A 154 3.62 -6.71 14.02
CA GLY A 154 3.83 -7.51 12.81
C GLY A 154 3.28 -6.85 11.55
N LEU A 155 3.32 -5.52 11.45
CA LEU A 155 2.69 -4.76 10.35
C LEU A 155 3.68 -4.15 9.36
N LEU A 156 4.98 -4.45 9.48
CA LEU A 156 5.98 -3.83 8.60
C LEU A 156 5.74 -4.23 7.15
N GLU A 157 5.53 -5.52 6.90
CA GLU A 157 5.35 -6.03 5.56
C GLU A 157 4.06 -5.51 4.90
N GLU A 158 2.93 -5.42 5.61
CA GLU A 158 1.69 -4.85 5.07
C GLU A 158 1.80 -3.36 4.79
N ILE A 159 2.48 -2.60 5.66
CA ILE A 159 2.76 -1.19 5.40
C ILE A 159 3.67 -1.07 4.18
N PHE A 160 4.74 -1.86 4.10
CA PHE A 160 5.65 -1.77 2.97
C PHE A 160 5.02 -2.23 1.66
N LEU A 161 4.11 -3.21 1.64
CA LEU A 161 3.31 -3.52 0.46
C LEU A 161 2.51 -2.30 -0.03
N HIS A 162 1.91 -1.54 0.90
CA HIS A 162 1.17 -0.32 0.58
C HIS A 162 2.08 0.81 0.08
N GLU A 163 3.13 1.16 0.84
CA GLU A 163 4.03 2.28 0.46
C GLU A 163 4.83 1.96 -0.81
N ALA A 164 5.22 0.70 -1.00
CA ALA A 164 5.93 0.28 -2.20
C ALA A 164 4.99 0.19 -3.42
N ALA A 165 3.68 -0.01 -3.22
CA ALA A 165 2.70 0.13 -4.29
C ALA A 165 2.60 1.58 -4.79
N HIS A 166 2.62 2.58 -3.91
CA HIS A 166 2.73 3.98 -4.35
C HIS A 166 3.97 4.22 -5.20
N THR A 167 5.05 3.53 -4.85
CA THR A 167 6.35 3.73 -5.48
C THR A 167 6.45 3.05 -6.85
N SER A 168 5.97 1.81 -6.96
CA SER A 168 6.19 0.94 -8.12
C SER A 168 4.95 0.69 -8.98
N LEU A 169 3.77 1.08 -8.54
CA LEU A 169 2.51 0.73 -9.22
C LEU A 169 1.68 1.94 -9.62
N ASP A 170 1.70 3.03 -8.85
CA ASP A 170 0.82 4.18 -9.12
C ASP A 170 1.05 4.80 -10.50
N SER A 171 2.30 5.01 -10.91
CA SER A 171 2.66 5.63 -12.21
C SER A 171 2.10 4.85 -13.41
N ASP A 172 2.13 3.52 -13.33
CA ASP A 172 1.69 2.62 -14.40
C ASP A 172 0.19 2.40 -14.40
N HIS A 173 -0.43 2.36 -13.22
CA HIS A 173 -1.78 1.83 -13.06
C HIS A 173 -2.84 2.88 -12.72
N SER A 174 -2.57 3.82 -11.81
CA SER A 174 -3.59 4.69 -11.19
C SER A 174 -4.42 5.51 -12.20
N LEU A 175 -3.78 5.94 -13.29
CA LEU A 175 -4.40 6.71 -14.37
C LEU A 175 -4.60 5.89 -15.66
N SER A 176 -4.29 4.60 -15.64
CA SER A 176 -4.44 3.73 -16.80
C SER A 176 -5.91 3.51 -17.13
N ASN A 177 -6.23 3.43 -18.43
CA ASN A 177 -7.59 3.12 -18.88
C ASN A 177 -8.10 1.79 -18.31
N GLY A 178 -7.22 0.79 -18.19
CA GLY A 178 -7.61 -0.52 -17.65
C GLY A 178 -8.00 -0.45 -16.16
N TRP A 179 -7.24 0.28 -15.35
CA TRP A 179 -7.57 0.49 -13.93
C TRP A 179 -8.86 1.29 -13.75
N ILE A 180 -8.98 2.43 -14.45
CA ILE A 180 -10.17 3.28 -14.39
C ILE A 180 -11.43 2.52 -14.83
N ASN A 181 -11.32 1.67 -15.87
CA ASN A 181 -12.43 0.85 -16.32
C ASN A 181 -12.79 -0.23 -15.29
N ALA A 182 -11.80 -0.87 -14.65
CA ALA A 182 -12.04 -1.83 -13.58
C ALA A 182 -12.72 -1.17 -12.36
N GLN A 183 -12.24 -0.01 -11.93
CA GLN A 183 -12.84 0.77 -10.84
C GLN A 183 -14.30 1.14 -11.15
N LYS A 184 -14.61 1.61 -12.37
CA LYS A 184 -16.00 1.91 -12.79
C LYS A 184 -16.88 0.66 -12.81
N ALA A 185 -16.34 -0.48 -13.22
CA ALA A 185 -17.08 -1.74 -13.28
C ALA A 185 -17.38 -2.34 -11.91
N ASP A 186 -16.71 -1.88 -10.85
CA ASP A 186 -17.03 -2.20 -9.46
C ASP A 186 -18.20 -1.35 -8.91
N ASN A 187 -18.89 -0.58 -9.75
CA ASN A 187 -20.15 0.14 -9.46
C ASN A 187 -20.09 1.02 -8.19
N GLY A 188 -19.00 1.78 -8.02
CA GLY A 188 -18.84 2.69 -6.89
C GLY A 188 -18.40 2.03 -5.58
N ASN A 189 -18.23 0.71 -5.55
CA ASN A 189 -17.57 0.01 -4.46
C ASN A 189 -16.08 0.34 -4.44
N PHE A 190 -15.48 0.30 -3.25
CA PHE A 190 -14.05 0.44 -3.03
C PHE A 190 -13.63 -0.55 -1.96
N ILE A 191 -12.35 -0.89 -1.97
CA ILE A 191 -11.82 -1.79 -0.95
C ILE A 191 -11.83 -1.14 0.43
N SER A 192 -11.61 0.16 0.50
CA SER A 192 -11.59 0.92 1.74
C SER A 192 -12.16 2.33 1.59
N ASP A 193 -12.56 2.93 2.71
CA ASP A 193 -12.96 4.34 2.77
C ASP A 193 -11.82 5.25 2.29
N TYR A 194 -10.58 4.94 2.64
CA TYR A 194 -9.41 5.71 2.24
C TYR A 194 -9.18 5.67 0.72
N ALA A 195 -9.29 4.49 0.10
CA ALA A 195 -9.26 4.34 -1.36
C ALA A 195 -10.38 5.13 -2.04
N LYS A 196 -11.58 5.17 -1.45
CA LYS A 196 -12.72 5.93 -1.98
C LYS A 196 -12.50 7.44 -1.88
N GLU A 197 -11.95 7.91 -0.77
CA GLU A 197 -11.71 9.32 -0.51
C GLU A 197 -10.62 9.90 -1.44
N TYR A 198 -9.59 9.10 -1.74
CA TYR A 198 -8.45 9.49 -2.57
C TYR A 198 -8.20 8.52 -3.73
N PRO A 199 -9.14 8.34 -4.68
CA PRO A 199 -9.09 7.23 -5.63
C PRO A 199 -7.96 7.29 -6.65
N GLN A 200 -7.40 8.48 -6.90
CA GLN A 200 -6.24 8.65 -7.79
C GLN A 200 -4.89 8.43 -7.08
N ARG A 201 -4.90 8.38 -5.74
CA ARG A 201 -3.69 8.27 -4.93
C ARG A 201 -3.62 6.95 -4.18
N GLU A 202 -4.73 6.51 -3.59
CA GLU A 202 -4.75 5.43 -2.60
C GLU A 202 -5.38 4.15 -3.13
N ASP A 203 -6.18 4.20 -4.21
CA ASP A 203 -6.92 3.03 -4.66
C ASP A 203 -6.00 1.87 -5.09
N VAL A 204 -4.94 2.18 -5.84
CA VAL A 204 -3.93 1.18 -6.25
C VAL A 204 -3.21 0.64 -5.02
N ALA A 205 -2.68 1.52 -4.16
CA ALA A 205 -1.91 1.13 -2.97
C ALA A 205 -2.73 0.37 -1.92
N GLU A 206 -4.02 0.61 -1.83
CA GLU A 206 -4.93 -0.12 -0.95
C GLU A 206 -5.41 -1.45 -1.55
N THR A 207 -5.44 -1.56 -2.88
CA THR A 207 -6.01 -2.72 -3.57
C THR A 207 -4.96 -3.78 -3.91
N PHE A 208 -3.82 -3.40 -4.48
CA PHE A 208 -2.81 -4.35 -4.95
C PHE A 208 -2.26 -5.29 -3.86
N PRO A 209 -1.99 -4.83 -2.62
CA PRO A 209 -1.58 -5.72 -1.53
C PRO A 209 -2.59 -6.84 -1.25
N LEU A 210 -3.89 -6.52 -1.30
CA LEU A 210 -4.95 -7.51 -1.09
C LEU A 210 -5.14 -8.41 -2.31
N CYS A 211 -5.00 -7.90 -3.53
CA CYS A 211 -4.95 -8.73 -4.73
C CYS A 211 -3.80 -9.75 -4.66
N PHE A 212 -2.61 -9.32 -4.24
CA PHE A 212 -1.45 -10.20 -4.04
C PHE A 212 -1.77 -11.26 -2.99
N ALA A 213 -2.36 -10.85 -1.86
CA ALA A 213 -2.76 -11.76 -0.80
C ALA A 213 -3.76 -12.82 -1.30
N LEU A 214 -4.80 -12.42 -2.04
CA LEU A 214 -5.77 -13.34 -2.64
C LEU A 214 -5.13 -14.34 -3.62
N LYS A 215 -4.16 -13.91 -4.43
CA LYS A 215 -3.56 -14.78 -5.45
C LYS A 215 -2.51 -15.73 -4.88
N TYR A 216 -1.67 -15.26 -3.98
CA TYR A 216 -0.46 -15.98 -3.56
C TYR A 216 -0.42 -16.38 -2.08
N LYS A 217 -1.32 -15.84 -1.25
CA LYS A 217 -1.32 -16.00 0.21
C LYS A 217 -2.74 -16.21 0.77
N SER A 218 -3.66 -16.73 -0.03
CA SER A 218 -5.08 -16.83 0.36
C SER A 218 -5.31 -17.76 1.54
N ASP A 219 -4.43 -18.75 1.73
CA ASP A 219 -4.40 -19.63 2.89
C ASP A 219 -4.11 -18.90 4.21
N ARG A 220 -3.61 -17.66 4.15
CA ARG A 220 -3.33 -16.79 5.30
C ARG A 220 -4.45 -15.80 5.61
N LEU A 221 -5.52 -15.78 4.81
CA LEU A 221 -6.66 -14.90 5.00
C LEU A 221 -7.89 -15.68 5.49
N ASP A 222 -8.63 -15.09 6.41
CA ASP A 222 -9.93 -15.63 6.79
C ASP A 222 -10.89 -15.63 5.59
N ASN A 223 -11.69 -16.69 5.44
CA ASN A 223 -12.70 -16.78 4.37
C ASN A 223 -13.64 -15.56 4.33
N GLY A 224 -13.96 -14.98 5.49
CA GLY A 224 -14.78 -13.77 5.57
C GLY A 224 -14.08 -12.53 5.01
N ILE A 225 -12.76 -12.42 5.14
CA ILE A 225 -11.96 -11.36 4.53
C ILE A 225 -11.96 -11.54 3.02
N ILE A 226 -11.69 -12.75 2.53
CA ILE A 226 -11.68 -13.10 1.10
C ILE A 226 -13.01 -12.70 0.45
N GLN A 227 -14.13 -13.17 1.00
CA GLN A 227 -15.47 -12.88 0.48
C GLN A 227 -15.78 -11.38 0.43
N ARG A 228 -15.32 -10.60 1.41
CA ARG A 228 -15.51 -9.15 1.41
C ARG A 228 -14.70 -8.46 0.30
N ILE A 229 -13.44 -8.86 0.10
CA ILE A 229 -12.59 -8.31 -0.95
C ILE A 229 -13.19 -8.65 -2.33
N GLU A 230 -13.51 -9.92 -2.57
CA GLU A 230 -14.11 -10.40 -3.82
C GLU A 230 -15.45 -9.74 -4.14
N LYS A 231 -16.27 -9.51 -3.11
CA LYS A 231 -17.54 -8.78 -3.28
C LYS A 231 -17.34 -7.30 -3.59
N ALA A 232 -16.36 -6.66 -2.95
CA ALA A 232 -16.15 -5.22 -3.09
C ALA A 232 -15.56 -4.86 -4.46
N ILE A 233 -14.52 -5.58 -4.90
CA ILE A 233 -13.67 -5.12 -6.00
C ILE A 233 -13.36 -6.18 -7.07
N PRO A 234 -14.36 -6.97 -7.55
CA PRO A 234 -14.11 -8.12 -8.42
C PRO A 234 -13.39 -7.76 -9.73
N ASN A 235 -13.64 -6.58 -10.31
CA ASN A 235 -13.01 -6.19 -11.57
C ASN A 235 -11.58 -5.69 -11.36
N ARG A 236 -11.30 -4.98 -10.26
CA ARG A 236 -9.90 -4.65 -9.90
C ARG A 236 -9.10 -5.89 -9.56
N ILE A 237 -9.67 -6.90 -8.90
CA ILE A 237 -9.00 -8.21 -8.71
C ILE A 237 -8.63 -8.83 -10.05
N LYS A 238 -9.55 -8.85 -11.02
CA LYS A 238 -9.26 -9.35 -12.37
C LYS A 238 -8.13 -8.55 -13.05
N TYR A 239 -8.13 -7.23 -12.89
CA TYR A 239 -7.05 -6.38 -13.39
C TYR A 239 -5.70 -6.74 -12.74
N CYS A 240 -5.64 -6.81 -11.41
CA CYS A 240 -4.45 -7.21 -10.67
C CYS A 240 -3.92 -8.57 -11.16
N ASN A 241 -4.80 -9.56 -11.31
CA ASN A 241 -4.42 -10.90 -11.75
C ASN A 241 -3.76 -10.91 -13.13
N ASN A 242 -4.28 -10.11 -14.07
CA ASN A 242 -3.66 -9.94 -15.38
C ASN A 242 -2.29 -9.27 -15.27
N VAL A 243 -2.13 -8.27 -14.38
CA VAL A 243 -0.83 -7.64 -14.14
C VAL A 243 0.17 -8.67 -13.63
N PHE A 244 -0.20 -9.47 -12.63
CA PHE A 244 0.66 -10.52 -12.07
C PHE A 244 1.03 -11.62 -13.08
N GLU A 245 0.16 -11.96 -14.03
CA GLU A 245 0.42 -12.98 -15.06
C GLU A 245 1.36 -12.53 -16.18
N ASN A 246 1.53 -11.21 -16.37
CA ASN A 246 2.42 -10.68 -17.40
C ASN A 246 3.84 -10.39 -16.87
N MET A 247 4.17 -10.89 -15.68
CA MET A 247 5.50 -10.74 -15.05
C MET A 247 6.38 -11.99 -15.17
N ASP A 248 5.80 -13.10 -15.62
CA ASP A 248 6.53 -14.33 -16.00
C ASP A 248 6.96 -14.28 -17.48
#